data_AF-A0A6V7JX25-F1
#
_entry.id   AF-A0A6V7JX25-F1
#
_cell.length_a   1.000
_cell.length_b   1.000
_cell.length_c   1.000
_cell.angle_alpha   90.00
_cell.angle_beta   90.00
_cell.angle_gamma   90.00
#
_symmetry.space_group_name_H-M   'P 1'
#
loop_
_entity.id
_entity.type
_entity.pdbx_description
1 polymer ?
#
loop_
_entity_poly.entity_id
_entity_poly.type
_entity_poly.pdbx_seq_one_letter_code
_entity_poly.pdbx_strand_id
1 'polypeptide(L)' 'VTAEDFTKFDYILAMEKKHLSALEAMKPDSASAKLELLGSYDPSGNQEILDPSA' A
#
# COMPACT_ATOMS: atom_id res chain seq x y z
N VAL A 1 -10.26 -1.96 0.69
CA VAL A 1 -9.71 -1.46 1.96
C VAL A 1 -10.77 -0.65 2.67
N THR A 2 -10.99 -0.94 3.94
CA THR A 2 -11.89 -0.26 4.86
C THR A 2 -11.10 0.35 6.02
N ALA A 3 -11.71 1.20 6.85
CA ALA A 3 -11.04 1.78 8.02
C ALA A 3 -10.54 0.71 9.01
N GLU A 4 -11.28 -0.39 9.17
CA GLU A 4 -10.92 -1.50 10.08
C GLU A 4 -9.63 -2.21 9.63
N ASP A 5 -9.40 -2.31 8.32
CA ASP A 5 -8.22 -2.97 7.76
C ASP A 5 -6.91 -2.31 8.27
N PHE A 6 -6.91 -0.98 8.45
CA PHE A 6 -5.77 -0.23 8.95
C PHE A 6 -5.41 -0.50 10.42
N THR A 7 -6.28 -1.19 11.16
CA THR A 7 -6.05 -1.61 12.55
C THR A 7 -5.92 -3.12 12.70
N LYS A 8 -6.50 -3.88 11.76
CA LYS A 8 -6.50 -5.34 11.78
C LYS A 8 -5.21 -5.95 11.24
N PHE A 9 -4.57 -5.30 10.28
CA PHE A 9 -3.37 -5.80 9.61
C PHE A 9 -2.14 -5.01 10.01
N ASP A 10 -0.99 -5.68 10.11
CA ASP A 10 0.29 -5.02 10.36
C ASP A 10 0.83 -4.30 9.12
N TYR A 11 0.53 -4.83 7.93
CA TYR A 11 0.97 -4.28 6.64
C TYR A 11 -0.18 -4.27 5.63
N ILE A 12 -0.28 -3.18 4.87
CA ILE A 12 -1.12 -3.07 3.68
C ILE A 12 -0.21 -2.61 2.53
N LEU A 13 -0.05 -3.46 1.52
CA LEU A 13 0.90 -3.23 0.43
C LEU A 13 0.19 -2.73 -0.83
N ALA A 14 0.65 -1.61 -1.37
CA ALA A 14 0.17 -1.02 -2.62
C ALA A 14 1.00 -1.51 -3.82
N MET A 15 0.34 -1.67 -4.98
CA MET A 15 1.04 -2.09 -6.20
C MET A 15 1.84 -0.96 -6.86
N GLU A 16 1.39 0.28 -6.73
CA GLU A 16 1.97 1.45 -7.38
C GLU A 16 1.72 2.70 -6.53
N LYS A 17 2.41 3.80 -6.83
CA LYS A 17 2.39 5.00 -5.99
C LYS A 17 1.01 5.63 -5.85
N LYS A 18 0.19 5.61 -6.91
CA LYS A 18 -1.17 6.19 -6.86
C LYS A 18 -2.05 5.45 -5.85
N HIS A 19 -1.91 4.13 -5.75
CA HIS A 19 -2.62 3.32 -4.76
C HIS A 19 -2.12 3.61 -3.34
N LEU A 20 -0.80 3.75 -3.16
CA LEU A 20 -0.24 4.10 -1.85
C LEU A 20 -0.74 5.47 -1.38
N SER A 21 -0.73 6.48 -2.24
CA SER A 21 -1.28 7.81 -1.93
C SER A 21 -2.76 7.77 -1.57
N ALA A 22 -3.55 6.94 -2.25
CA ALA A 22 -4.97 6.74 -1.92
C ALA A 22 -5.14 6.08 -0.53
N LEU A 23 -4.32 5.09 -0.19
CA LEU A 23 -4.35 4.46 1.13
C LEU A 23 -3.95 5.44 2.24
N GLU A 24 -2.93 6.25 2.04
CA GLU A 24 -2.52 7.29 3.00
C GLU A 24 -3.63 8.32 3.23
N ALA A 25 -4.34 8.73 2.17
CA ALA A 25 -5.48 9.64 2.30
C ALA A 25 -6.69 9.00 3.02
N MET A 26 -6.82 7.68 2.99
CA MET A 26 -7.87 6.93 3.68
C MET A 26 -7.51 6.52 5.11
N LYS A 27 -6.22 6.61 5.48
CA LYS A 27 -5.71 6.08 6.75
C LYS A 27 -6.28 6.89 7.93
N PRO A 28 -7.01 6.26 8.86
CA PRO A 28 -7.45 6.94 10.08
C PRO A 28 -6.27 7.16 11.04
N ASP A 29 -6.38 8.16 11.93
CA ASP A 29 -5.33 8.46 12.92
C ASP A 29 -5.02 7.28 13.86
N SER A 30 -5.99 6.39 14.07
CA SER A 30 -5.84 5.19 14.90
C SER A 30 -5.15 4.02 14.20
N ALA A 31 -4.75 4.18 12.93
CA ALA A 31 -4.13 3.11 12.15
C ALA A 31 -2.81 2.63 12.76
N SER A 32 -2.64 1.32 12.83
CA SER A 32 -1.38 0.65 13.19
C SER A 32 -0.68 0.01 11.99
N ALA A 33 -1.41 -0.18 10.87
CA ALA A 33 -0.88 -0.76 9.66
C ALA A 33 0.21 0.10 9.02
N LYS A 34 1.31 -0.53 8.61
CA LYS A 34 2.32 0.08 7.74
C LYS A 34 1.85 0.04 6.29
N LEU A 35 2.00 1.16 5.60
CA LEU A 35 1.67 1.31 4.19
C LEU A 35 2.95 1.41 3.37
N GLU A 36 3.16 0.46 2.46
CA GLU A 36 4.38 0.39 1.64
C GLU A 36 4.06 -0.12 0.23
N LEU A 37 4.99 0.08 -0.72
CA LEU A 37 4.88 -0.51 -2.04
C LEU A 37 5.32 -1.97 -2.00
N LEU A 38 4.56 -2.86 -2.63
CA LEU A 38 4.96 -4.27 -2.77
C LEU A 38 6.31 -4.40 -3.48
N GLY A 39 6.56 -3.56 -4.50
CA GLY A 39 7.83 -3.52 -5.23
C GLY A 39 9.03 -3.04 -4.41
N SER A 40 8.84 -2.47 -3.21
CA SER A 40 9.96 -2.11 -2.33
C SER A 40 10.76 -3.32 -1.84
N TYR A 41 10.18 -4.51 -1.95
CA TYR A 41 10.81 -5.80 -1.63
C TYR A 41 11.43 -6.48 -2.86
N ASP A 42 11.32 -5.90 -4.07
CA ASP A 42 11.97 -6.44 -5.26
C ASP A 42 13.49 -6.14 -5.21
N PRO A 43 14.37 -7.15 -5.15
CA PRO A 43 15.82 -6.95 -5.17
C PRO A 43 16.33 -6.25 -6.43
N SER A 44 15.55 -6.26 -7.51
CA SER A 44 15.86 -5.59 -8.78
C SER A 44 15.55 -4.08 -8.75
N GLY A 45 14.86 -3.60 -7.70
CA GLY A 45 14.55 -2.19 -7.49
C GLY A 45 13.29 -1.69 -8.22
N ASN A 46 12.48 -2.57 -8.81
CA ASN A 46 11.22 -2.15 -9.44
C ASN A 46 10.16 -1.89 -8.37
N GLN A 47 9.89 -0.61 -8.11
CA GLN A 47 8.97 -0.21 -7.03
C GLN A 47 7.49 -0.26 -7.41
N GLU A 48 7.17 -0.18 -8.71
CA GLU A 48 5.79 -0.07 -9.19
C GLU A 48 5.43 -1.26 -10.07
N ILE A 49 4.32 -1.91 -9.74
CA ILE A 49 3.72 -3.00 -10.48
C ILE A 49 2.53 -2.40 -11.22
N LEU A 50 2.74 -2.12 -12.50
CA LEU A 50 1.72 -1.58 -13.38
C LEU A 50 0.69 -2.66 -13.73
N ASP A 51 -0.53 -2.23 -14.00
CA ASP A 51 -1.56 -3.12 -14.50
C ASP A 51 -1.11 -3.74 -15.84
N PRO A 52 -1.11 -5.07 -15.98
CA PRO A 52 -0.72 -5.73 -17.23
C PRO A 52 -1.62 -5.39 -18.43
N SER A 53 -2.78 -4.78 -18.19
CA SER A 53 -3.73 -4.33 -19.22
C SER A 53 -3.60 -2.84 -19.60
N ALA A 54 -2.63 -2.13 -19.03
CA ALA A 54 -2.34 -0.72 -19.32
C ALA A 54 -1.67 -0.49 -20.70
#